data_AF-A0A7J5DV60-F1
#
_entry.id   AF-A0A7J5DV60-F1
#
_cell.length_a   1.000
_cell.length_b   1.000
_cell.length_c   1.000
_cell.angle_alpha   90.00
_cell.angle_beta   90.00
_cell.angle_gamma   90.00
#
_symmetry.space_group_name_H-M   'P 1'
#
loop_
_entity.id
_entity.type
_entity.pdbx_description
1 polymer ?
#
loop_
_entity_poly.entity_id
_entity_poly.type
_entity_poly.pdbx_seq_one_letter_code
_entity_poly.pdbx_strand_id
1 'polypeptide(L)'
;MGVLLVAGSVVVGARLLAAADDTVAVWAVRAERGAGTPVRDDDLVVERVRFTDAAAQERYFGADRPVPDDVVLVRAVGAGELLARTAVGPAAATPVLRVPIEVDPHRVPPDVGAGSVVDVWVSEGPGQAAVRPALSAVTVLAAPSYDDTFGVTGARQLVVAVDDDRAAAFERLLGGLQDPVVRVLQRS
;
A
#
# COMPACT_ATOMS: atom_id res chain seq x y z
N MET A 1 15.68 19.50 -56.68
CA MET A 1 15.92 18.19 -56.04
C MET A 1 16.72 18.30 -54.75
N GLY A 2 17.91 18.92 -54.73
CA GLY A 2 18.71 19.06 -53.49
C GLY A 2 17.98 19.75 -52.33
N VAL A 3 17.27 20.85 -52.60
CA VAL A 3 16.50 21.59 -51.58
C VAL A 3 15.39 20.73 -50.94
N LEU A 4 14.75 19.84 -51.71
CA LEU A 4 13.70 18.95 -51.19
C LEU A 4 14.28 17.88 -50.25
N LEU A 5 15.46 17.35 -50.55
CA LEU A 5 16.15 16.38 -49.68
C LEU A 5 16.63 17.04 -48.39
N VAL A 6 17.14 18.26 -48.47
CA VAL A 6 17.55 19.05 -47.30
C VAL A 6 16.33 19.37 -46.43
N ALA A 7 15.25 19.89 -47.01
CA ALA A 7 14.02 20.18 -46.28
C ALA A 7 13.41 18.94 -45.63
N GLY A 8 13.37 17.80 -46.34
CA GLY A 8 12.90 16.53 -45.80
C GLY A 8 13.74 16.04 -44.61
N SER A 9 15.08 16.11 -44.73
CA SER A 9 16.00 15.70 -43.66
C SER A 9 15.87 16.60 -42.43
N VAL A 10 15.69 17.91 -42.61
CA VAL A 10 15.48 18.87 -41.52
C VAL A 10 14.15 18.61 -40.81
N VAL A 11 13.06 18.36 -41.54
CA VAL A 11 11.75 18.06 -40.94
C VAL A 11 11.79 16.76 -40.14
N VAL A 12 12.44 15.71 -40.67
CA VAL A 12 12.61 14.44 -39.95
C VAL A 12 13.49 14.63 -38.71
N GLY A 13 14.61 15.37 -38.84
CA GLY A 13 15.49 15.68 -37.71
C GLY A 13 14.79 16.49 -36.62
N ALA A 14 14.03 17.52 -36.99
CA ALA A 14 13.26 18.34 -36.06
C ALA A 14 12.14 17.55 -35.37
N ARG A 15 11.46 16.66 -36.10
CA ARG A 15 10.45 15.74 -35.54
C ARG A 15 11.06 14.76 -34.53
N LEU A 16 12.24 14.20 -34.84
CA LEU A 16 12.96 13.30 -33.94
C LEU A 16 13.45 14.02 -32.68
N LEU A 17 13.94 15.25 -32.82
CA LEU A 17 14.37 16.07 -31.69
C LEU A 17 13.18 16.49 -30.81
N ALA A 18 12.06 16.88 -31.41
CA ALA A 18 10.84 17.21 -30.69
C ALA A 18 10.24 15.99 -29.96
N ALA A 19 10.32 14.79 -30.55
CA ALA A 19 9.91 13.55 -29.90
C ALA A 19 10.86 13.12 -28.76
N ALA A 20 12.09 13.63 -28.73
CA ALA A 20 13.02 13.42 -27.62
C ALA A 20 12.71 14.34 -26.41
N ASP A 21 12.13 15.52 -26.67
CA ASP A 21 11.70 16.50 -25.66
C ASP A 21 10.28 16.24 -25.09
N ASP A 22 9.65 15.12 -25.47
CA ASP A 22 8.31 14.72 -25.04
C ASP A 22 8.30 14.26 -23.57
N THR A 23 8.50 15.22 -22.69
CA THR A 23 8.45 15.08 -21.23
C THR A 23 7.16 15.69 -20.71
N VAL A 24 6.56 15.04 -19.73
CA VAL A 24 5.36 15.54 -19.03
C VAL A 24 5.71 15.90 -17.60
N ALA A 25 5.02 16.91 -17.07
CA ALA A 25 5.19 17.36 -15.70
C ALA A 25 4.38 16.48 -14.75
N VAL A 26 5.05 15.89 -13.77
CA VAL A 26 4.45 15.04 -12.74
C VAL A 26 4.88 15.50 -11.36
N TRP A 27 4.06 15.22 -10.35
CA TRP A 27 4.43 15.48 -8.96
C TRP A 27 5.43 14.44 -8.46
N ALA A 28 6.45 14.90 -7.74
CA ALA A 28 7.39 14.09 -6.98
C ALA A 28 7.44 14.57 -5.53
N VAL A 29 7.81 13.68 -4.62
CA VAL A 29 7.88 13.99 -3.19
C VAL A 29 9.22 14.66 -2.86
N ARG A 30 9.19 15.82 -2.21
CA ARG A 30 10.36 16.65 -1.89
C ARG A 30 11.32 15.98 -0.90
N ALA A 31 10.78 15.29 0.09
CA ALA A 31 11.53 14.65 1.18
C ALA A 31 10.82 13.37 1.60
N GLU A 32 11.54 12.39 2.14
CA GLU A 32 10.95 11.12 2.56
C GLU A 32 9.75 11.32 3.48
N ARG A 33 8.63 10.67 3.15
CA ARG A 33 7.38 10.71 3.92
C ARG A 33 6.87 9.29 4.20
N GLY A 34 6.43 9.07 5.44
CA GLY A 34 5.89 7.80 5.88
C GLY A 34 4.40 7.61 5.55
N ALA A 35 3.93 6.38 5.65
CA ALA A 35 2.50 6.07 5.55
C ALA A 35 1.68 6.82 6.64
N GLY A 36 0.46 7.20 6.30
CA GLY A 36 -0.43 8.01 7.13
C GLY A 36 -0.16 9.52 7.07
N THR A 37 0.88 9.96 6.37
CA THR A 37 1.19 11.39 6.24
C THR A 37 0.23 12.05 5.24
N PRO A 38 -0.41 13.17 5.57
CA PRO A 38 -1.18 13.97 4.61
C PRO A 38 -0.28 14.44 3.47
N VAL A 39 -0.77 14.37 2.23
CA VAL A 39 -0.04 14.94 1.08
C VAL A 39 -0.40 16.43 1.00
N ARG A 40 0.59 17.30 1.22
CA ARG A 40 0.42 18.76 1.06
C ARG A 40 1.23 19.27 -0.12
N ASP A 41 0.81 20.40 -0.70
CA ASP A 41 1.54 21.04 -1.81
C ASP A 41 3.01 21.33 -1.47
N ASP A 42 3.29 21.70 -0.22
CA ASP A 42 4.67 21.95 0.26
C ASP A 42 5.53 20.68 0.36
N ASP A 43 4.93 19.49 0.29
CA ASP A 43 5.64 18.22 0.22
C ASP A 43 6.01 17.83 -1.20
N LEU A 44 5.52 18.57 -2.20
CA LEU A 44 5.63 18.21 -3.60
C LEU A 44 6.56 19.16 -4.37
N VAL A 45 7.15 18.60 -5.42
CA VAL A 45 7.93 19.32 -6.43
C VAL A 45 7.54 18.80 -7.82
N VAL A 46 7.65 19.66 -8.82
CA VAL A 46 7.37 19.27 -10.21
C VAL A 46 8.61 18.66 -10.83
N GLU A 47 8.49 17.44 -11.34
CA GLU A 47 9.53 16.76 -12.12
C GLU A 47 9.08 16.55 -13.56
N ARG A 48 10.03 16.62 -14.50
CA ARG A 48 9.77 16.38 -15.93
C ARG A 48 10.27 15.01 -16.33
N VAL A 49 9.34 14.13 -16.71
CA VAL A 49 9.64 12.72 -16.98
C VAL A 49 9.11 12.34 -18.35
N ARG A 50 9.85 11.49 -19.06
CA ARG A 50 9.38 10.86 -20.29
C ARG A 50 8.84 9.47 -19.96
N PHE A 51 7.59 9.21 -20.33
CA PHE A 51 6.98 7.89 -20.22
C PHE A 51 7.05 7.13 -21.55
N THR A 52 6.97 5.80 -21.48
CA THR A 52 6.92 4.94 -22.67
C THR A 52 5.60 5.06 -23.44
N ASP A 53 4.52 5.33 -22.71
CA ASP A 53 3.15 5.42 -23.22
C ASP A 53 2.25 6.17 -22.21
N ALA A 54 1.04 6.52 -22.65
CA ALA A 54 0.07 7.26 -21.82
C ALA A 54 -0.41 6.45 -20.60
N ALA A 55 -0.51 5.12 -20.69
CA ALA A 55 -0.93 4.29 -19.56
C ALA A 55 0.13 4.27 -18.45
N ALA A 56 1.41 4.38 -18.79
CA ALA A 56 2.49 4.56 -17.82
C ALA A 56 2.39 5.92 -17.13
N GLN A 57 2.07 6.99 -17.85
CA GLN A 57 1.85 8.32 -17.28
C GLN A 57 0.64 8.35 -16.33
N GLU A 58 -0.48 7.73 -16.72
CA GLU A 58 -1.74 7.72 -15.94
C GLU A 58 -1.58 7.14 -14.53
N ARG A 59 -0.55 6.33 -14.28
CA ARG A 59 -0.23 5.79 -12.95
C ARG A 59 0.28 6.84 -11.96
N TYR A 60 0.66 8.02 -12.42
CA TYR A 60 1.22 9.11 -11.60
C TYR A 60 0.29 10.33 -11.60
N PHE A 61 0.42 11.16 -10.57
CA PHE A 61 -0.26 12.46 -10.56
C PHE A 61 0.48 13.44 -11.47
N GLY A 62 -0.22 13.93 -12.50
CA GLY A 62 0.25 15.03 -13.33
C GLY A 62 0.29 16.34 -12.55
N ALA A 63 1.30 17.17 -12.82
CA ALA A 63 1.46 18.49 -12.22
C ALA A 63 0.64 19.58 -12.93
N ASP A 64 -0.22 19.20 -13.87
CA ASP A 64 -1.21 20.08 -14.50
C ASP A 64 -2.40 20.37 -13.58
N ARG A 65 -2.56 19.59 -12.50
CA ARG A 65 -3.61 19.75 -11.49
C ARG A 65 -3.03 19.56 -10.08
N PRO A 66 -3.62 20.23 -9.08
CA PRO A 66 -3.28 19.96 -7.69
C PRO A 66 -3.66 18.52 -7.31
N VAL A 67 -2.93 17.97 -6.33
CA VAL A 67 -3.31 16.72 -5.67
C VAL A 67 -4.54 17.00 -4.79
N PRO A 68 -5.51 16.08 -4.62
CA PRO A 68 -6.66 16.33 -3.78
C PRO A 68 -6.27 16.60 -2.31
N ASP A 69 -6.90 17.58 -1.66
CA ASP A 69 -6.51 18.06 -0.31
C ASP A 69 -6.72 17.01 0.81
N ASP A 70 -7.69 16.11 0.64
CA ASP A 70 -8.08 15.12 1.65
C ASP A 70 -7.47 13.74 1.35
N VAL A 71 -6.14 13.70 1.17
CA VAL A 71 -5.43 12.44 0.93
C VAL A 71 -4.19 12.26 1.79
N VAL A 72 -3.89 10.99 2.08
CA VAL A 72 -2.70 10.56 2.83
C VAL A 72 -1.91 9.53 2.03
N LEU A 73 -0.63 9.41 2.35
CA LEU A 73 0.20 8.33 1.83
C LEU A 73 -0.20 6.99 2.45
N VAL A 74 -0.47 5.97 1.63
CA VAL A 74 -0.81 4.61 2.11
C VAL A 74 0.41 3.70 2.27
N ARG A 75 1.59 4.16 1.83
CA ARG A 75 2.90 3.55 2.02
C ARG A 75 3.96 4.63 2.19
N ALA A 76 5.16 4.27 2.64
CA ALA A 76 6.30 5.18 2.59
C ALA A 76 6.69 5.51 1.14
N VAL A 77 7.11 6.76 0.92
CA VAL A 77 7.55 7.30 -0.38
C VAL A 77 8.85 8.07 -0.16
N GLY A 78 9.87 7.77 -0.97
CA GLY A 78 11.19 8.37 -0.84
C GLY A 78 11.27 9.80 -1.37
N ALA A 79 12.34 10.51 -0.99
CA ALA A 79 12.66 11.82 -1.58
C ALA A 79 12.97 11.66 -3.08
N GLY A 80 12.38 12.52 -3.92
CA GLY A 80 12.47 12.48 -5.38
C GLY A 80 11.63 11.40 -6.06
N GLU A 81 10.91 10.56 -5.31
CA GLU A 81 10.02 9.54 -5.89
C GLU A 81 8.80 10.21 -6.53
N LEU A 82 8.45 9.77 -7.74
CA LEU A 82 7.25 10.24 -8.43
C LEU A 82 6.00 9.80 -7.67
N LEU A 83 5.03 10.70 -7.50
CA LEU A 83 3.82 10.43 -6.74
C LEU A 83 2.88 9.51 -7.54
N ALA A 84 2.98 8.21 -7.28
CA ALA A 84 2.07 7.22 -7.83
C ALA A 84 0.66 7.37 -7.23
N ARG A 85 -0.37 7.20 -8.06
CA ARG A 85 -1.77 7.21 -7.61
C ARG A 85 -2.07 6.15 -6.56
N THR A 86 -1.37 5.01 -6.64
CA THR A 86 -1.47 3.91 -5.67
C THR A 86 -0.77 4.19 -4.35
N ALA A 87 0.08 5.22 -4.27
CA ALA A 87 0.70 5.64 -3.02
C ALA A 87 -0.20 6.56 -2.19
N VAL A 88 -1.34 6.98 -2.75
CA VAL A 88 -2.25 7.97 -2.16
C VAL A 88 -3.62 7.35 -1.95
N GLY A 89 -4.21 7.60 -0.77
CA GLY A 89 -5.57 7.19 -0.43
C GLY A 89 -6.30 8.31 0.30
N PRO A 90 -7.64 8.22 0.46
CA PRO A 90 -8.40 9.24 1.18
C PRO A 90 -7.87 9.42 2.61
N ALA A 91 -7.79 10.67 3.08
CA ALA A 91 -7.40 11.03 4.45
C ALA A 91 -8.45 10.53 5.47
N ALA A 92 -9.70 10.41 5.02
CA ALA A 92 -10.75 9.66 5.70
C ALA A 92 -10.60 8.13 5.54
N ALA A 93 -9.38 7.62 5.31
CA ALA A 93 -9.07 6.24 5.64
C ALA A 93 -9.43 6.08 7.11
N THR A 94 -10.53 5.36 7.36
CA THR A 94 -11.09 5.13 8.69
C THR A 94 -9.95 4.95 9.68
N PRO A 95 -9.86 5.73 10.77
CA PRO A 95 -8.84 5.49 11.78
C PRO A 95 -8.87 4.01 12.13
N VAL A 96 -7.79 3.32 11.83
CA VAL A 96 -7.65 1.88 12.09
C VAL A 96 -6.85 1.72 13.38
N LEU A 97 -7.38 0.90 14.26
CA LEU A 97 -6.67 0.37 15.41
C LEU A 97 -5.66 -0.67 14.95
N ARG A 98 -4.50 -0.65 15.60
CA ARG A 98 -3.44 -1.64 15.44
C ARG A 98 -3.72 -2.76 16.43
N VAL A 99 -4.33 -3.84 15.96
CA VAL A 99 -4.71 -4.97 16.82
C VAL A 99 -3.61 -6.03 16.75
N PRO A 100 -2.84 -6.25 17.83
CA PRO A 100 -1.91 -7.37 17.90
C PRO A 100 -2.69 -8.68 18.04
N ILE A 101 -2.33 -9.69 17.26
CA ILE A 101 -2.85 -11.05 17.36
C ILE A 101 -1.70 -12.03 17.52
N GLU A 102 -1.81 -12.92 18.50
CA GLU A 102 -0.91 -14.05 18.67
C GLU A 102 -1.52 -15.28 18.00
N VAL A 103 -0.72 -15.97 17.20
CA VAL A 103 -1.19 -17.12 16.43
C VAL A 103 -0.08 -18.17 16.33
N ASP A 104 -0.46 -19.44 16.41
CA ASP A 104 0.47 -20.56 16.18
C ASP A 104 1.12 -20.41 14.79
N PRO A 105 2.46 -20.47 14.68
CA PRO A 105 3.16 -20.35 13.39
C PRO A 105 2.64 -21.32 12.31
N HIS A 106 2.17 -22.51 12.68
CA HIS A 106 1.62 -23.50 11.74
C HIS A 106 0.19 -23.18 11.29
N ARG A 107 -0.42 -22.13 11.85
CA ARG A 107 -1.78 -21.65 11.53
C ARG A 107 -1.78 -20.32 10.78
N VAL A 108 -0.62 -19.90 10.29
CA VAL A 108 -0.44 -18.75 9.41
C VAL A 108 0.34 -19.20 8.17
N PRO A 109 -0.07 -18.81 6.95
CA PRO A 109 0.74 -19.03 5.77
C PRO A 109 2.12 -18.37 5.91
N PRO A 110 3.20 -19.03 5.46
CA PRO A 110 4.56 -18.53 5.66
C PRO A 110 4.86 -17.24 4.90
N ASP A 111 4.12 -16.97 3.83
CA ASP A 111 4.22 -15.78 2.99
C ASP A 111 3.40 -14.58 3.49
N VAL A 112 2.63 -14.73 4.57
CA VAL A 112 1.95 -13.60 5.23
C VAL A 112 3.01 -12.67 5.81
N GLY A 113 3.07 -11.46 5.29
CA GLY A 113 3.96 -10.38 5.70
C GLY A 113 3.22 -9.04 5.85
N ALA A 114 3.97 -7.97 6.11
CA ALA A 114 3.39 -6.63 6.06
C ALA A 114 2.83 -6.34 4.65
N GLY A 115 1.62 -5.79 4.58
CA GLY A 115 0.86 -5.55 3.35
C GLY A 115 -0.05 -6.70 2.91
N SER A 116 0.10 -7.91 3.46
CA SER A 116 -0.82 -9.03 3.16
C SER A 116 -2.25 -8.71 3.60
N VAL A 117 -3.23 -9.17 2.83
CA VAL A 117 -4.66 -9.11 3.18
C VAL A 117 -5.10 -10.48 3.65
N VAL A 118 -5.66 -10.55 4.86
CA VAL A 118 -5.98 -11.82 5.52
C VAL A 118 -7.38 -11.84 6.11
N ASP A 119 -7.91 -13.06 6.27
CA ASP A 119 -9.06 -13.37 7.11
C ASP A 119 -8.56 -14.01 8.42
N VAL A 120 -8.98 -13.47 9.56
CA VAL A 120 -8.69 -14.00 10.89
C VAL A 120 -9.91 -14.77 11.38
N TRP A 121 -9.71 -16.05 11.68
CA TRP A 121 -10.72 -16.96 12.18
C TRP A 121 -10.41 -17.30 13.63
N VAL A 122 -11.45 -17.39 14.46
CA VAL A 122 -11.33 -17.73 15.88
C VAL A 122 -12.34 -18.82 16.22
N SER A 123 -11.90 -19.89 16.88
CA SER A 123 -12.72 -21.02 17.34
C SER A 123 -12.52 -21.30 18.83
N GLU A 124 -13.47 -21.99 19.46
CA GLU A 124 -13.36 -22.47 20.85
C GLU A 124 -12.60 -23.81 20.87
N GLY A 125 -11.32 -23.78 21.20
CA GLY A 125 -10.46 -24.95 21.30
C GLY A 125 -10.07 -25.61 19.98
N PRO A 126 -9.17 -26.61 20.02
CA PRO A 126 -8.67 -27.30 18.84
C PRO A 126 -9.76 -28.21 18.23
N GLY A 127 -9.95 -28.12 16.91
CA GLY A 127 -10.85 -29.00 16.16
C GLY A 127 -12.29 -28.50 16.00
N GLN A 128 -12.66 -27.40 16.66
CA GLN A 128 -13.93 -26.72 16.37
C GLN A 128 -13.76 -25.81 15.15
N ALA A 129 -14.65 -25.95 14.16
CA ALA A 129 -14.64 -25.11 12.98
C ALA A 129 -15.40 -23.82 13.25
N ALA A 130 -14.73 -22.68 13.06
CA ALA A 130 -15.40 -21.40 13.01
C ALA A 130 -16.28 -21.32 11.75
N VAL A 131 -17.49 -20.79 11.89
CA VAL A 131 -18.49 -20.72 10.79
C VAL A 131 -18.24 -19.50 9.89
N ARG A 132 -17.60 -18.46 10.43
CA ARG A 132 -17.28 -17.20 9.73
C ARG A 132 -15.98 -16.60 10.27
N PRO A 133 -15.26 -15.78 9.49
CA PRO A 133 -14.11 -15.06 10.01
C PRO A 133 -14.54 -14.05 11.07
N ALA A 134 -13.73 -13.93 12.12
CA ALA A 134 -13.87 -12.90 13.13
C ALA A 134 -13.45 -11.54 12.56
N LEU A 135 -12.40 -11.52 11.74
CA LEU A 135 -12.01 -10.38 10.92
C LEU A 135 -11.85 -10.81 9.46
N SER A 136 -12.59 -10.18 8.55
CA SER A 136 -12.51 -10.41 7.11
C SER A 136 -11.70 -9.31 6.41
N ALA A 137 -10.83 -9.68 5.46
CA ALA A 137 -10.07 -8.78 4.60
C ALA A 137 -9.33 -7.65 5.34
N VAL A 138 -8.60 -7.97 6.42
CA VAL A 138 -7.79 -6.99 7.16
C VAL A 138 -6.36 -6.96 6.62
N THR A 139 -5.76 -5.78 6.62
CA THR A 139 -4.36 -5.60 6.19
C THR A 139 -3.42 -5.85 7.35
N VAL A 140 -2.37 -6.64 7.11
CA VAL A 140 -1.28 -6.86 8.05
C VAL A 140 -0.34 -5.66 8.00
N LEU A 141 -0.16 -4.97 9.13
CA LEU A 141 0.74 -3.83 9.29
C LEU A 141 2.16 -4.26 9.67
N ALA A 142 2.28 -5.32 10.44
CA ALA A 142 3.56 -5.92 10.82
C ALA A 142 3.39 -7.41 11.05
N ALA A 143 4.40 -8.20 10.67
CA ALA A 143 4.43 -9.64 10.87
C ALA A 143 5.88 -10.08 11.11
N PRO A 144 6.45 -9.78 12.30
CA PRO A 144 7.79 -10.23 12.65
C PRO A 144 7.98 -11.72 12.36
N SER A 145 9.17 -12.06 11.88
CA SER A 145 9.57 -13.46 11.69
C SER A 145 9.44 -14.18 13.03
N TYR A 146 8.94 -15.42 13.00
CA TYR A 146 8.91 -16.24 14.19
C TYR A 146 10.32 -16.36 14.80
N ASP A 147 11.34 -16.54 13.97
CA ASP A 147 12.74 -16.66 14.38
C ASP A 147 13.33 -15.34 14.95
N ASP A 148 12.79 -14.19 14.56
CA ASP A 148 13.19 -12.87 15.08
C ASP A 148 12.50 -12.52 16.40
N THR A 149 11.45 -13.25 16.76
CA THR A 149 10.69 -13.02 17.98
C THR A 149 11.31 -13.87 19.08
N PHE A 150 12.16 -13.26 19.92
CA PHE A 150 12.65 -13.85 21.18
C PHE A 150 11.50 -13.97 22.21
N GLY A 151 10.38 -14.58 21.83
CA GLY A 151 9.16 -14.74 22.61
C GLY A 151 9.10 -16.12 23.25
N VAL A 152 9.04 -16.15 24.58
CA VAL A 152 8.97 -17.33 25.44
C VAL A 152 7.70 -18.20 25.20
N THR A 153 6.77 -17.75 24.35
CA THR A 153 5.44 -18.33 24.16
C THR A 153 5.28 -19.23 22.92
N GLY A 154 6.23 -19.23 21.98
CA GLY A 154 6.13 -20.04 20.75
C GLY A 154 5.05 -19.60 19.75
N ALA A 155 4.43 -18.44 19.96
CA ALA A 155 3.45 -17.84 19.05
C ALA A 155 4.10 -16.83 18.09
N ARG A 156 3.57 -16.72 16.88
CA ARG A 156 3.90 -15.65 15.93
C ARG A 156 2.96 -14.46 16.16
N GLN A 157 3.52 -13.26 16.28
CA GLN A 157 2.74 -12.04 16.39
C GLN A 157 2.43 -11.47 15.00
N LEU A 158 1.18 -11.06 14.77
CA LEU A 158 0.80 -10.21 13.65
C LEU A 158 0.14 -8.94 14.20
N VAL A 159 0.33 -7.81 13.53
CA VAL A 159 -0.39 -6.57 13.81
C VAL A 159 -1.27 -6.28 12.62
N VAL A 160 -2.59 -6.21 12.83
CA VAL A 160 -3.56 -5.97 11.75
C VAL A 160 -4.27 -4.63 11.92
N ALA A 161 -4.63 -4.02 10.80
CA ALA A 161 -5.44 -2.81 10.75
C ALA A 161 -6.93 -3.15 10.83
N VAL A 162 -7.63 -2.63 11.84
CA VAL A 162 -9.05 -2.89 12.09
C VAL A 162 -9.74 -1.58 12.47
N ASP A 163 -10.91 -1.27 11.92
CA ASP A 163 -11.71 -0.14 12.40
C ASP A 163 -12.24 -0.37 13.82
N ASP A 164 -12.63 0.72 14.50
CA ASP A 164 -13.06 0.73 15.90
C ASP A 164 -14.19 -0.28 16.18
N ASP A 165 -15.21 -0.34 15.32
CA ASP A 165 -16.38 -1.20 15.51
C ASP A 165 -16.00 -2.68 15.43
N ARG A 166 -15.18 -3.04 14.44
CA ARG A 166 -14.70 -4.41 14.26
C ARG A 166 -13.72 -4.83 15.34
N ALA A 167 -12.86 -3.93 15.80
CA ALA A 167 -11.96 -4.20 16.92
C ALA A 167 -12.76 -4.45 18.21
N ALA A 168 -13.74 -3.60 18.52
CA ALA A 168 -14.61 -3.80 19.68
C ALA A 168 -15.45 -5.09 19.59
N ALA A 169 -15.86 -5.51 18.39
CA ALA A 169 -16.51 -6.80 18.17
C ALA A 169 -15.54 -7.99 18.38
N PHE A 170 -14.30 -7.85 17.91
CA PHE A 170 -13.25 -8.86 18.06
C PHE A 170 -12.85 -9.08 19.52
N GLU A 171 -12.65 -8.00 20.29
CA GLU A 171 -12.35 -8.07 21.73
C GLU A 171 -13.49 -8.73 22.52
N ARG A 172 -14.75 -8.39 22.21
CA ARG A 172 -15.91 -9.02 22.85
C ARG A 172 -16.02 -10.51 22.51
N LEU A 173 -15.66 -10.90 21.28
CA LEU A 173 -15.61 -12.31 20.89
C LEU A 173 -14.55 -13.03 21.73
N LEU A 174 -13.31 -12.53 21.77
CA LEU A 174 -12.23 -13.14 22.52
C LEU A 174 -12.54 -13.25 24.01
N GLY A 175 -13.13 -12.21 24.61
CA GLY A 175 -13.53 -12.23 26.02
C GLY A 175 -14.66 -13.22 26.35
N GLY A 176 -15.38 -13.73 25.34
CA GLY A 176 -16.43 -14.74 25.50
C GLY A 176 -15.94 -16.19 25.36
N LEU A 177 -14.70 -16.40 24.92
CA LEU A 177 -14.12 -17.72 24.65
C LEU A 177 -13.24 -18.16 25.83
N GLN A 178 -13.27 -19.45 26.18
CA GLN A 178 -12.42 -19.99 27.25
C GLN A 178 -11.05 -20.43 26.74
N ASP A 179 -10.99 -20.94 25.51
CA ASP A 179 -9.76 -21.42 24.85
C ASP A 179 -9.72 -20.95 23.38
N PRO A 180 -9.49 -19.66 23.11
CA PRO A 180 -9.54 -19.13 21.76
C PRO A 180 -8.40 -19.66 20.89
N VAL A 181 -8.76 -20.30 19.78
CA VAL A 181 -7.83 -20.77 18.75
C VAL A 181 -7.92 -19.86 17.52
N VAL A 182 -6.81 -19.18 17.22
CA VAL A 182 -6.68 -18.28 16.06
C VAL A 182 -6.10 -19.01 14.85
N ARG A 183 -6.65 -18.74 13.66
CA ARG A 183 -6.11 -19.17 12.36
C ARG A 183 -6.18 -18.03 11.35
N VAL A 184 -5.14 -17.89 10.54
CA VAL A 184 -5.04 -16.84 9.53
C VAL A 184 -5.09 -17.47 8.14
N LEU A 185 -5.95 -16.94 7.28
CA LEU A 185 -6.04 -17.32 5.87
C LEU A 185 -5.68 -16.11 5.03
N GLN A 186 -4.78 -16.27 4.06
CA GLN A 186 -4.38 -15.19 3.16
C GLN A 186 -5.32 -15.14 1.94
N ARG A 187 -5.68 -13.93 1.53
CA ARG A 187 -6.37 -13.69 0.27
C ARG A 187 -5.35 -13.43 -0.82
N SER A 188 -5.51 -14.11 -1.95
CA SER A 188 -4.76 -13.91 -3.19
C SER A 188 -5.40 -12.83 -4.05
#